data_AF-A0A7C5X2V4-F1
#
_entry.id   AF-A0A7C5X2V4-F1
#
_cell.length_a   1.000
_cell.length_b   1.000
_cell.length_c   1.000
_cell.angle_alpha   90.00
_cell.angle_beta   90.00
_cell.angle_gamma   90.00
#
_symmetry.space_group_name_H-M   'P 1'
#
loop_
_entity.id
_entity.type
_entity.pdbx_description
1 polymer ?
#
loop_
_entity_poly.entity_id
_entity_poly.type
_entity_poly.pdbx_seq_one_letter_code
_entity_poly.pdbx_strand_id
1 'polypeptide(L)' 'MKPRLFVARELFDDIIARLSQYFDVEVWDRYHHPPYEVLLEKVRNVDA' A
#
# COMPACT_ATOMS: atom_id res chain seq x y z
N MET A 1 17.22 -0.53 -4.38
CA MET A 1 16.00 -0.99 -3.67
C MET A 1 14.98 0.14 -3.72
N LYS A 2 13.72 -0.17 -4.01
CA LYS A 2 12.64 0.81 -3.93
C LYS A 2 12.09 0.85 -2.49
N PRO A 3 11.69 2.02 -1.95
CA PRO A 3 10.97 2.11 -0.69
C PRO A 3 9.64 1.34 -0.75
N ARG A 4 9.21 0.76 0.36
CA ARG A 4 7.96 0.02 0.49
C ARG A 4 6.80 0.99 0.75
N LEU A 5 5.72 0.82 0.00
CA LEU A 5 4.50 1.63 0.10
C LEU A 5 3.29 0.73 0.33
N PHE A 6 2.51 1.02 1.38
CA PHE A 6 1.22 0.36 1.59
C PHE A 6 0.05 1.29 1.29
N VAL A 7 -0.79 0.89 0.34
CA VAL A 7 -2.00 1.64 -0.05
C VAL A 7 -3.21 1.00 0.62
N ALA A 8 -3.76 1.67 1.64
CA ALA A 8 -4.83 1.13 2.49
C ALA A 8 -6.20 0.99 1.79
N ARG A 9 -6.34 1.41 0.52
CA ARG A 9 -7.52 1.26 -0.32
C ARG A 9 -7.10 1.14 -1.78
N GLU A 10 -7.95 0.54 -2.60
CA GLU A 10 -7.75 0.51 -4.03
C GLU A 10 -7.74 1.93 -4.63
N LEU A 11 -6.77 2.18 -5.51
CA LEU A 11 -6.66 3.38 -6.34
C LEU A 11 -6.76 2.95 -7.79
N PHE A 12 -6.96 3.91 -8.69
CA PHE A 12 -6.95 3.63 -10.13
C PHE A 12 -5.62 3.00 -10.58
N ASP A 13 -5.71 2.05 -11.53
CA ASP A 13 -4.56 1.29 -12.02
C ASP A 13 -3.42 2.17 -12.55
N ASP A 14 -3.74 3.30 -13.17
CA ASP A 14 -2.75 4.25 -13.69
C ASP A 14 -1.96 4.94 -12.57
N ILE A 15 -2.60 5.17 -11.41
CA ILE A 15 -1.93 5.70 -10.21
C ILE A 15 -1.00 4.63 -9.64
N ILE A 16 -1.47 3.38 -9.49
CA ILE A 16 -0.64 2.27 -9.00
C ILE A 16 0.54 2.03 -9.93
N ALA A 17 0.33 2.07 -11.25
CA ALA A 17 1.38 1.94 -12.24
C ALA A 17 2.44 3.04 -12.09
N ARG A 18 2.04 4.30 -11.87
CA ARG A 18 2.97 5.41 -11.61
C ARG A 18 3.76 5.21 -10.30
N LEU A 19 3.09 4.81 -9.22
CA LEU A 19 3.75 4.58 -7.92
C LEU A 19 4.75 3.42 -7.99
N SER A 20 4.41 2.34 -8.70
CA SER A 20 5.27 1.15 -8.87
C SER A 20 6.60 1.46 -9.57
N GLN A 21 6.72 2.58 -10.28
CA GLN A 21 7.99 3.02 -10.87
C GLN A 21 9.00 3.41 -9.79
N TYR A 22 8.53 3.89 -8.64
CA TYR A 22 9.35 4.45 -7.56
C TYR A 22 9.33 3.62 -6.27
N PHE A 23 8.22 2.93 -6.00
CA PHE A 23 7.97 2.16 -4.77
C PHE A 23 7.78 0.67 -5.05
N ASP A 24 8.00 -0.15 -4.03
CA ASP A 24 7.47 -1.51 -3.95
C ASP A 24 6.07 -1.41 -3.31
N VAL A 25 5.03 -1.63 -4.11
CA VAL A 25 3.65 -1.25 -3.77
C VAL A 25 2.85 -2.47 -3.34
N GLU A 26 2.31 -2.42 -2.12
CA GLU A 26 1.28 -3.34 -1.64
C GLU A 26 -0.05 -2.59 -1.57
N VAL A 27 -1.10 -3.13 -2.20
CA VAL A 27 -2.45 -2.55 -2.16
C VAL A 27 -3.36 -3.45 -1.35
N TRP A 28 -4.15 -2.85 -0.47
CA TRP A 28 -5.21 -3.55 0.25
C TRP A 28 -6.31 -3.99 -0.71
N ASP A 29 -6.47 -5.31 -0.86
CA ASP A 29 -7.29 -5.97 -1.88
C ASP A 29 -8.75 -6.23 -1.47
N ARG A 30 -9.17 -5.71 -0.31
CA ARG A 30 -10.53 -5.91 0.21
C ARG A 30 -11.36 -4.63 0.10
N TYR A 31 -12.65 -4.82 -0.16
CA TYR A 31 -13.62 -3.73 -0.26
C TYR A 31 -13.70 -2.85 1.00
N HIS A 32 -13.68 -3.47 2.18
CA HIS A 32 -13.64 -2.74 3.45
C HIS A 32 -12.22 -2.34 3.78
N HIS A 33 -12.06 -1.15 4.38
CA HIS A 33 -10.76 -0.68 4.86
C HIS A 33 -10.11 -1.69 5.83
N PRO A 34 -8.76 -1.76 5.88
CA PRO A 34 -8.06 -2.64 6.80
C PRO A 34 -8.42 -2.28 8.25
N PRO A 35 -8.66 -3.29 9.12
CA PRO A 35 -8.82 -3.07 10.56
C PRO A 35 -7.61 -2.36 11.17
N TYR A 36 -7.82 -1.70 12.31
CA TYR A 36 -6.76 -0.94 13.00
C TYR A 36 -5.53 -1.81 13.35
N GLU A 37 -5.76 -3.04 13.80
CA GLU A 37 -4.68 -3.98 14.14
C GLU A 37 -3.84 -4.34 12.91
N VAL A 38 -4.48 -4.55 11.76
CA VAL A 38 -3.79 -4.82 10.49
C VAL A 38 -2.96 -3.61 10.05
N LEU A 39 -3.49 -2.40 10.19
CA LEU A 39 -2.72 -1.17 9.91
C LEU A 39 -1.46 -1.09 10.78
N LEU A 40 -1.56 -1.39 12.09
CA LEU A 40 -0.42 -1.40 12.99
C LEU A 40 0.64 -2.44 12.62
N GLU A 41 0.25 -3.57 12.05
CA GLU A 41 1.19 -4.57 11.56
C GLU A 41 1.88 -4.12 10.27
N LYS A 42 1.12 -3.53 9.33
CA LYS A 42 1.64 -3.07 8.04
C LYS A 42 2.63 -1.91 8.20
N VAL A 43 2.30 -0.91 9.01
CA VAL A 43 3.12 0.31 9.19
C VAL A 43 4.49 0.06 9.81
N ARG A 44 4.71 -1.08 10.48
CA ARG A 44 6.03 -1.46 11.03
C ARG A 44 7.08 -1.70 9.95
N ASN A 45 6.61 -2.06 8.76
CA ASN A 45 7.40 -2.60 7.66
C ASN A 45 7.17 -1.83 6.36
N VAL A 46 6.73 -0.57 6.42
CA VAL A 46 6.66 0.28 5.23
C VAL A 46 7.39 1.59 5.46
N ASP A 47 7.88 2.16 4.37
CA ASP A 47 8.57 3.45 4.38
C ASP A 47 7.59 4.61 4.09
N ALA A 48 6.44 4.29 3.48
CA ALA A 48 5.34 5.20 3.16
C ALA A 48 3.96 4.50 3.23
#